data_AF-A0A1H8XNQ2-F1
#
_entry.id   AF-A0A1H8XNQ2-F1
#
_cell.length_a   1.000
_cell.length_b   1.000
_cell.length_c   1.000
_cell.angle_alpha   90.00
_cell.angle_beta   90.00
_cell.angle_gamma   90.00
#
_symmetry.space_group_name_H-M   'P 1'
#
loop_
_entity.id
_entity.type
_entity.pdbx_description
1 polymer ?
#
loop_
_entity_poly.entity_id
_entity_poly.type
_entity_poly.pdbx_seq_one_letter_code
_entity_poly.pdbx_strand_id
1 'polypeptide(L)'
;MHNKLMEQGFEYYWNGAVQQFTKTEATTYQAMIRLEENHTVTLKLDDNGAILWSHCTCSAGPCCKHIAATYIALQHQNSSLRYTKGGMKTVDR
;
A
#
# COMPACT_ATOMS: atom_id res chain seq x y z
N MET A 1 2.84 -18.15 -5.70
CA MET A 1 1.49 -17.58 -5.49
C MET A 1 1.55 -16.26 -4.68
N HIS A 2 2.33 -15.26 -5.12
CA HIS A 2 2.43 -13.94 -4.44
C HIS A 2 1.74 -12.80 -5.23
N ASN A 3 1.41 -13.01 -6.51
CA ASN A 3 0.82 -11.97 -7.36
C ASN A 3 -0.61 -11.58 -6.97
N LYS A 4 -1.43 -12.52 -6.51
CA LYS A 4 -2.87 -12.28 -6.31
C LYS A 4 -3.15 -11.23 -5.23
N LEU A 5 -2.31 -11.18 -4.19
CA LEU A 5 -2.41 -10.18 -3.13
C LEU A 5 -1.99 -8.78 -3.61
N MET A 6 -0.98 -8.70 -4.47
CA MET A 6 -0.54 -7.43 -5.07
C MET A 6 -1.57 -6.90 -6.07
N GLU A 7 -2.10 -7.77 -6.93
CA GLU A 7 -3.15 -7.42 -7.90
C GLU A 7 -4.39 -6.84 -7.19
N GLN A 8 -4.86 -7.50 -6.13
CA GLN A 8 -5.96 -6.99 -5.31
C GLN A 8 -5.60 -5.66 -4.63
N GLY A 9 -4.36 -5.51 -4.16
CA GLY A 9 -3.89 -4.27 -3.57
C GLY A 9 -3.95 -3.09 -4.54
N PHE A 10 -3.58 -3.32 -5.80
CA PHE A 10 -3.71 -2.33 -6.88
C PHE A 10 -5.17 -1.95 -7.13
N GLU A 11 -6.09 -2.92 -7.16
CA GLU A 11 -7.52 -2.63 -7.35
C GLU A 11 -8.07 -1.73 -6.24
N TYR A 12 -7.69 -1.95 -4.98
CA TYR A 12 -8.13 -1.11 -3.87
C TYR A 12 -7.58 0.31 -3.93
N TYR A 13 -6.31 0.47 -4.26
CA TYR A 13 -5.74 1.79 -4.50
C TYR A 13 -6.47 2.51 -5.65
N TRP A 14 -6.73 1.80 -6.75
CA TRP A 14 -7.36 2.39 -7.93
C TRP A 14 -8.83 2.76 -7.75
N ASN A 15 -9.53 2.07 -6.87
CA ASN A 15 -10.92 2.37 -6.52
C ASN A 15 -11.02 3.47 -5.44
N GLY A 16 -9.93 4.13 -5.07
CA GLY A 16 -9.93 5.22 -4.10
C GLY A 16 -10.25 4.77 -2.68
N ALA A 17 -10.01 3.49 -2.37
CA ALA A 17 -10.28 2.94 -1.05
C ALA A 17 -9.36 3.56 0.01
N VAL A 18 -8.14 3.95 -0.36
CA VAL A 18 -7.19 4.62 0.54
C VAL A 18 -7.56 6.11 0.67
N GLN A 19 -8.14 6.50 1.81
CA GLN A 19 -8.71 7.83 2.01
C GLN A 19 -7.79 8.79 2.75
N GLN A 20 -6.99 8.28 3.68
CA GLN A 20 -6.12 9.12 4.49
C GLN A 20 -4.78 8.42 4.67
N PHE A 21 -3.70 9.17 4.49
CA PHE A 21 -2.34 8.66 4.59
C PHE A 21 -1.55 9.62 5.48
N THR A 22 -0.89 9.08 6.50
CA THR A 22 -0.13 9.89 7.47
C THR A 22 1.14 9.15 7.85
N LYS A 23 2.26 9.89 7.81
CA LYS A 23 3.53 9.45 8.37
C LYS A 23 3.51 9.80 9.86
N THR A 24 3.51 8.80 10.73
CA THR A 24 3.41 9.00 12.18
C THR A 24 4.79 9.08 12.83
N GLU A 25 5.80 8.42 12.27
CA GLU A 25 7.19 8.44 12.73
C GLU A 25 8.16 8.34 11.54
N ALA A 26 9.47 8.38 11.79
CA ALA A 26 10.50 8.37 10.74
C ALA A 26 10.33 7.21 9.72
N THR A 27 9.91 6.03 10.18
CA THR A 27 9.75 4.80 9.38
C THR A 27 8.35 4.18 9.46
N THR A 28 7.38 4.89 10.07
CA THR A 28 6.05 4.36 10.34
C THR A 28 5.01 5.12 9.54
N TYR A 29 4.20 4.38 8.79
CA TYR A 29 3.16 4.93 7.93
C TYR A 29 1.82 4.29 8.26
N GLN A 30 0.79 5.12 8.34
CA GLN A 30 -0.57 4.70 8.61
C GLN A 30 -1.47 5.14 7.46
N ALA A 31 -2.30 4.21 6.98
CA ALA A 31 -3.31 4.49 5.97
C ALA A 31 -4.70 4.04 6.45
N MET A 32 -5.70 4.87 6.16
CA MET A 32 -7.10 4.54 6.35
C MET A 32 -7.68 4.04 5.03
N ILE A 33 -8.18 2.80 5.03
CA ILE A 33 -8.85 2.21 3.87
C ILE A 33 -10.34 2.11 4.17
N ARG A 34 -11.18 2.77 3.35
CA ARG A 34 -12.64 2.76 3.46
C ARG A 34 -13.20 1.73 2.49
N LEU A 35 -13.64 0.58 3.02
CA LEU A 35 -14.26 -0.51 2.26
C LEU A 35 -15.39 -1.13 3.05
N GLU A 36 -16.58 -0.52 3.04
CA GLU A 36 -17.77 -0.90 3.84
C GLU A 36 -17.56 -0.90 5.37
N GLU A 37 -16.36 -1.24 5.85
CA GLU A 37 -15.78 -1.10 7.17
C GLU A 37 -14.40 -0.42 7.04
N ASN A 38 -14.05 0.41 8.02
CA ASN A 38 -12.76 1.12 8.03
C ASN A 38 -11.67 0.20 8.59
N HIS A 39 -10.67 -0.15 7.77
CA HIS A 39 -9.51 -0.92 8.21
C HIS A 39 -8.27 -0.04 8.32
N THR A 40 -7.55 -0.21 9.43
CA THR A 40 -6.29 0.50 9.69
C THR A 40 -5.13 -0.42 9.34
N VAL A 41 -4.21 0.09 8.52
CA VAL A 41 -2.98 -0.61 8.16
C VAL A 41 -1.79 0.16 8.74
N THR A 42 -0.92 -0.56 9.44
CA THR A 42 0.35 -0.05 9.96
C THR A 42 1.50 -0.81 9.30
N LEU A 43 2.43 -0.07 8.70
CA LEU A 43 3.64 -0.61 8.10
C LEU A 43 4.87 0.01 8.75
N LYS A 44 5.84 -0.82 9.11
CA LYS A 44 7.18 -0.42 9.49
C LYS A 44 8.15 -0.87 8.41
N LEU A 45 8.81 0.09 7.77
CA LEU A 45 9.79 -0.17 6.71
C LEU A 45 11.21 0.09 7.23
N ASP A 46 12.20 -0.54 6.62
CA ASP A 46 13.61 -0.14 6.76
C ASP A 46 13.96 1.01 5.79
N ASP A 47 15.17 1.56 5.89
CA ASP A 47 15.67 2.63 5.02
C ASP A 47 15.69 2.25 3.52
N ASN A 48 15.80 0.97 3.19
CA ASN A 48 15.70 0.45 1.82
C ASN A 48 14.25 0.17 1.36
N GLY A 49 13.25 0.45 2.21
CA GLY A 49 11.84 0.22 1.89
C GLY A 49 11.39 -1.24 2.01
N ALA A 50 12.16 -2.12 2.67
CA ALA A 50 11.72 -3.47 2.98
C ALA A 50 10.78 -3.46 4.20
N ILE A 51 9.74 -4.31 4.19
CA ILE A 51 8.81 -4.43 5.32
C ILE A 51 9.50 -5.15 6.48
N LEU A 52 9.71 -4.44 7.58
CA LEU A 52 10.18 -5.01 8.85
C LEU A 52 9.03 -5.59 9.67
N TRP A 53 7.86 -4.94 9.61
CA TRP A 53 6.66 -5.38 10.30
C TRP A 53 5.40 -4.79 9.66
N SER A 54 4.31 -5.56 9.70
CA SER A 54 3.02 -5.14 9.19
C SER A 54 1.88 -5.61 10.10
N HIS A 55 0.87 -4.75 10.23
CA HIS A 55 -0.38 -5.10 10.91
C HIS A 55 -1.57 -4.48 10.19
N CYS A 56 -2.64 -5.24 10.11
CA CYS A 56 -3.92 -4.78 9.61
C CYS A 56 -5.01 -5.26 10.55
N THR A 57 -5.97 -4.38 10.84
CA THR A 57 -7.12 -4.71 11.70
C THR A 57 -8.16 -5.63 11.03
N CYS A 58 -7.90 -6.12 9.82
CA CYS A 58 -8.81 -7.03 9.13
C CYS A 58 -8.62 -8.49 9.57
N SER A 59 -9.70 -9.28 9.55
CA SER A 59 -9.72 -10.69 9.98
C SER A 59 -8.97 -11.67 9.05
N ALA A 60 -8.30 -11.17 8.00
CA ALA A 60 -7.66 -11.99 6.96
C ALA A 60 -6.26 -12.54 7.34
N GLY A 61 -5.77 -12.25 8.55
CA GLY A 61 -4.46 -12.73 9.02
C GLY A 61 -3.28 -11.81 8.68
N PRO A 62 -2.02 -12.27 8.85
CA PRO A 62 -0.82 -11.43 8.84
C PRO A 62 -0.46 -10.84 7.46
N CYS A 63 -0.97 -11.44 6.37
CA CYS A 63 -0.78 -10.96 5.00
C CYS A 63 -2.14 -10.77 4.35
N CYS A 64 -2.55 -9.52 4.12
CA CYS A 64 -3.83 -9.19 3.52
C CYS A 64 -3.71 -8.17 2.38
N LYS A 65 -4.77 -8.08 1.57
CA LYS A 65 -4.87 -7.14 0.43
C LYS A 65 -4.64 -5.68 0.83
N HIS A 66 -5.00 -5.30 2.06
CA HIS A 66 -4.83 -3.94 2.58
C HIS A 66 -3.35 -3.61 2.85
N ILE A 67 -2.58 -4.57 3.38
CA ILE A 67 -1.13 -4.44 3.57
C ILE A 67 -0.45 -4.26 2.20
N ALA A 68 -0.83 -5.08 1.21
CA ALA A 68 -0.30 -4.97 -0.15
C ALA A 68 -0.64 -3.61 -0.80
N ALA A 69 -1.89 -3.17 -0.72
CA ALA A 69 -2.33 -1.86 -1.25
C ALA A 69 -1.54 -0.70 -0.65
N THR A 70 -1.35 -0.73 0.68
CA THR A 70 -0.65 0.33 1.41
C THR A 70 0.83 0.36 1.04
N TYR A 71 1.47 -0.81 0.90
CA TYR A 71 2.87 -0.91 0.49
C TYR A 71 3.08 -0.40 -0.94
N ILE A 72 2.21 -0.77 -1.88
CA ILE A 72 2.27 -0.27 -3.26
C ILE A 72 2.10 1.25 -3.29
N ALA A 73 1.15 1.80 -2.53
CA ALA A 73 0.94 3.25 -2.43
C ALA A 73 2.17 3.97 -1.87
N LEU A 74 2.86 3.39 -0.88
CA LEU A 74 4.12 3.90 -0.33
C LEU A 74 5.23 3.94 -1.38
N GLN A 75 5.41 2.85 -2.13
CA GLN A 75 6.42 2.79 -3.18
C GLN A 75 6.17 3.82 -4.28
N HIS A 76 4.90 4.06 -4.64
CA HIS A 76 4.54 5.12 -5.60
C HIS A 76 4.74 6.55 -5.07
N GLN A 77 4.64 6.78 -3.76
CA GLN A 77 4.91 8.11 -3.20
C GLN A 77 6.40 8.39 -3.04
N ASN A 78 7.20 7.37 -2.69
CA ASN A 78 8.66 7.50 -2.55
C ASN A 78 9.41 7.44 -3.89
N SER A 79 8.83 6.78 -4.91
CA SER A 79 9.40 6.77 -6.26
C SER A 79 8.81 7.94 -7.05
N SER A 80 9.61 8.74 -7.74
CA SER A 80 9.13 9.74 -8.72
C SER A 80 8.40 9.13 -9.94
N LEU A 81 8.01 7.84 -9.86
CA LEU A 81 7.38 7.06 -10.90
C LEU A 81 5.86 7.07 -10.70
N ARG A 82 5.18 7.76 -11.62
CA ARG A 82 3.71 7.81 -11.68
C ARG A 82 3.20 6.55 -12.37
N TYR A 83 2.62 5.64 -11.60
CA TYR A 83 1.93 4.48 -12.15
C TYR A 83 0.55 4.91 -12.66
N THR A 84 0.31 4.79 -13.96
CA THR A 84 -1.00 5.02 -14.59
C THR A 84 -1.67 3.69 -14.90
N LYS A 85 -3.01 3.68 -14.87
CA LYS A 85 -3.83 2.47 -15.13
C LYS A 85 -3.62 2.12 -16.61
N GLY A 86 -2.90 1.04 -16.90
CA GLY A 86 -2.66 0.62 -18.29
C GLY A 86 -1.27 0.08 -18.66
N GLY A 87 -0.45 -0.33 -17.68
CA GLY A 87 0.85 -0.96 -17.95
C GLY A 87 2.02 0.02 -17.96
N MET A 88 3.19 -0.51 -17.61
CA MET A 88 4.47 0.21 -17.53
C MET A 88 4.71 1.09 -18.77
N LYS A 89 4.88 2.39 -18.56
CA LYS A 89 5.54 3.25 -19.54
C LYS A 89 6.73 3.92 -18.87
N THR A 90 7.92 3.58 -19.35
CA THR A 90 9.14 4.34 -19.09
C THR A 90 8.97 5.73 -19.73
N VAL A 91 9.05 6.79 -18.92
CA VAL A 91 9.14 8.15 -19.44
C VAL A 91 10.62 8.41 -19.67
N ASP A 92 11.05 8.34 -20.93
CA ASP A 92 12.35 8.90 -21.35
C ASP A 92 12.26 10.43 -21.30
N ARG A 93 13.40 11.07 -21.07
CA ARG A 93 13.55 12.46 -20.62
C ARG A 93 13.18 13.49 -21.67
#